data_AF-A0AAV3HCF4-F1
#
_entry.id   AF-A0AAV3HCF4-F1
#
_cell.length_a   1.000
_cell.length_b   1.000
_cell.length_c   1.000
_cell.angle_alpha   90.00
_cell.angle_beta   90.00
_cell.angle_gamma   90.00
#
_symmetry.space_group_name_H-M   'P 1'
#
loop_
_entity.id
_entity.type
_entity.pdbx_description
1 polymer ?
#
loop_
_entity_poly.entity_id
_entity_poly.type
_entity_poly.pdbx_seq_one_letter_code
_entity_poly.pdbx_strand_id
1 'polypeptide(L)' 'MNVPTNKPEEDPDIPGIGYYGSKWRDSSATWTSQDRASHFSAWARRGIISDRLATAILRHAGRVALNAGAS' A
#
# COMPACT_ATOMS: atom_id res chain seq x y z
N MET A 1 1.46 -12.27 -6.41
CA MET A 1 1.47 -10.82 -6.69
C MET A 1 2.23 -10.13 -5.56
N ASN A 2 3.31 -9.40 -5.85
CA ASN A 2 4.04 -8.65 -4.83
C ASN A 2 3.23 -7.42 -4.40
N VAL A 3 3.39 -6.99 -3.15
CA VAL A 3 2.78 -5.75 -2.64
C VAL A 3 3.58 -4.57 -3.20
N PRO A 4 2.93 -3.56 -3.81
CA PRO A 4 3.64 -2.46 -4.47
C PRO A 4 4.59 -1.68 -3.56
N THR A 5 5.74 -1.31 -4.11
CA THR A 5 6.81 -0.56 -3.43
C THR A 5 6.91 0.88 -3.92
N ASN A 6 7.85 1.66 -3.35
CA ASN A 6 8.21 3.00 -3.83
C ASN A 6 8.99 3.00 -5.15
N LYS A 7 9.06 1.88 -5.87
CA LYS A 7 9.49 1.86 -7.27
C LYS A 7 8.48 2.66 -8.11
N PRO A 8 8.93 3.62 -8.95
CA PRO A 8 8.04 4.43 -9.76
C PRO A 8 7.03 3.64 -10.61
N GLU A 9 7.46 2.49 -11.14
CA GLU A 9 6.63 1.58 -11.94
C GLU A 9 5.57 0.82 -11.12
N GLU A 10 5.76 0.71 -9.81
CA GLU A 10 4.82 0.04 -8.88
C GLU A 10 3.90 1.05 -8.15
N ASP A 11 4.22 2.34 -8.16
CA ASP A 11 3.47 3.42 -7.51
C ASP A 11 3.11 4.54 -8.49
N PRO A 12 2.15 4.31 -9.41
CA PRO A 12 1.77 5.27 -10.43
C PRO A 12 0.91 6.43 -9.87
N ASP A 13 0.93 7.55 -10.58
CA ASP A 13 -0.01 8.65 -10.32
C ASP A 13 -1.46 8.20 -10.56
N ILE A 14 -2.38 8.73 -9.75
CA ILE A 14 -3.82 8.64 -9.98
C ILE A 14 -4.37 10.08 -9.94
N PRO A 15 -4.29 10.82 -11.07
CA PRO A 15 -4.62 12.25 -11.11
C PRO A 15 -6.06 12.55 -10.71
N GLY A 16 -7.00 11.64 -10.99
CA GLY A 16 -8.42 11.81 -10.66
C GLY A 16 -8.72 11.97 -9.17
N ILE A 17 -7.78 11.60 -8.29
CA ILE A 17 -7.90 11.76 -6.84
C ILE A 17 -6.74 12.60 -6.25
N GLY A 18 -5.97 13.27 -7.11
CA GLY A 18 -4.80 14.06 -6.70
C GLY A 18 -3.67 13.23 -6.06
N TYR A 19 -3.63 11.92 -6.32
CA TYR A 19 -2.53 11.08 -5.85
C TYR A 19 -1.37 11.14 -6.85
N TYR A 20 -0.24 11.69 -6.41
CA TYR A 20 1.01 11.67 -7.15
C TYR A 20 1.94 10.63 -6.53
N GLY A 21 2.29 9.64 -7.33
CA GLY A 21 3.09 8.50 -6.91
C GLY A 21 4.56 8.86 -6.69
N SER A 22 5.35 7.85 -6.35
CA SER A 22 6.72 8.05 -5.87
C SER A 22 7.71 8.55 -6.94
N LYS A 23 7.34 8.59 -8.23
CA LYS A 23 8.22 9.05 -9.31
C LYS A 23 8.70 10.50 -9.15
N TRP A 24 7.93 11.34 -8.46
CA TRP A 24 8.25 12.75 -8.23
C TRP A 24 9.32 12.99 -7.17
N ARG A 25 9.77 11.92 -6.51
CA ARG A 25 10.92 11.90 -5.60
C ARG A 25 12.11 11.41 -6.42
N ASP A 26 12.84 12.32 -7.04
CA ASP A 26 13.83 12.02 -8.09
C ASP A 26 15.30 12.07 -7.62
N SER A 27 15.52 12.44 -6.36
CA SER A 27 16.84 12.76 -5.83
C SER A 27 16.97 12.36 -4.36
N SER A 28 18.22 12.21 -3.90
CA SER A 28 18.51 11.89 -2.50
C SER A 28 18.07 12.97 -1.51
N ALA A 29 17.86 14.19 -1.97
CA ALA A 29 17.27 15.26 -1.16
C ALA A 29 15.78 15.04 -0.88
N THR A 30 15.09 14.26 -1.72
CA THR A 30 13.64 14.11 -1.67
C THR A 30 13.17 12.69 -1.33
N TRP A 31 13.91 11.64 -1.70
CA TRP A 31 13.58 10.25 -1.37
C TRP A 31 14.14 9.79 -0.02
N THR A 32 13.54 8.76 0.57
CA THR A 32 13.97 8.20 1.88
C THR A 32 15.20 7.30 1.77
N SER A 33 15.34 6.56 0.68
CA SER A 33 16.44 5.63 0.44
C SER A 33 16.66 5.45 -1.06
N GLN A 34 17.90 5.18 -1.44
CA GLN A 34 18.26 4.96 -2.85
C GLN A 34 17.63 3.67 -3.41
N ASP A 35 17.58 2.60 -2.62
CA ASP A 35 16.81 1.41 -2.99
C ASP A 35 15.31 1.69 -2.85
N ARG A 36 14.67 1.90 -4.00
CA ARG A 36 13.24 2.24 -4.10
C ARG A 36 12.31 1.07 -3.78
N ALA A 37 12.77 -0.17 -3.91
CA ALA A 37 11.96 -1.35 -3.60
C ALA A 37 11.92 -1.68 -2.10
N SER A 38 12.82 -1.10 -1.30
CA SER A 38 12.94 -1.41 0.13
C SER A 38 11.73 -1.03 0.99
N HIS A 39 10.83 -0.18 0.48
CA HIS A 39 9.67 0.33 1.21
C HIS A 39 8.39 0.17 0.41
N PHE A 40 7.30 -0.23 1.09
CA PHE A 40 5.96 -0.21 0.50
C PHE A 40 5.50 1.21 0.16
N SER A 41 4.76 1.33 -0.94
CA SER A 41 4.19 2.60 -1.39
C SER A 41 3.13 3.16 -0.45
N ALA A 42 2.87 4.47 -0.55
CA ALA A 42 1.79 5.10 0.20
C ALA A 42 0.43 4.49 -0.18
N TRP A 43 0.20 4.20 -1.46
CA TRP A 43 -1.01 3.51 -1.93
C TRP A 43 -1.17 2.12 -1.31
N ALA A 44 -0.11 1.30 -1.32
CA ALA A 44 -0.14 -0.04 -0.74
C ALA A 44 -0.43 -0.02 0.77
N ARG A 45 0.09 0.99 1.49
CA ARG A 45 -0.16 1.19 2.93
C ARG A 45 -1.61 1.58 3.22
N ARG A 46 -2.22 2.42 2.38
CA ARG A 46 -3.63 2.81 2.51
C ARG A 46 -4.60 1.67 2.18
N GLY A 47 -4.22 0.78 1.28
CA GLY A 47 -5.03 -0.40 0.91
C GLY A 47 -4.51 -1.69 1.55
N ILE A 48 -3.98 -2.57 0.70
CA ILE A 48 -3.78 -4.00 1.01
C ILE A 48 -2.99 -4.30 2.29
N ILE A 49 -2.05 -3.45 2.69
CA ILE A 49 -1.27 -3.68 3.93
C ILE A 49 -2.16 -3.48 5.15
N SER A 50 -2.87 -2.36 5.21
CA SER A 50 -3.77 -2.07 6.32
C SER A 50 -4.95 -3.05 6.34
N ASP A 51 -5.50 -3.41 5.18
CA ASP A 51 -6.59 -4.39 5.07
C ASP A 51 -6.18 -5.76 5.62
N ARG A 52 -4.97 -6.22 5.29
CA ARG A 52 -4.44 -7.50 5.80
C ARG A 52 -4.21 -7.46 7.30
N LEU A 53 -3.65 -6.37 7.82
CA LEU A 53 -3.43 -6.21 9.26
C LEU A 53 -4.76 -6.16 10.02
N ALA A 54 -5.72 -5.35 9.56
CA ALA A 54 -7.04 -5.26 10.16
C ALA A 54 -7.76 -6.62 10.15
N THR A 55 -7.71 -7.33 9.02
CA THR A 55 -8.27 -8.68 8.90
C THR A 55 -7.62 -9.66 9.88
N ALA A 56 -6.29 -9.62 10.02
CA ALA A 56 -5.58 -10.46 10.97
C ALA A 56 -6.02 -10.15 12.42
N ILE A 57 -6.12 -8.87 12.79
CA ILE A 57 -6.58 -8.44 14.12
C ILE A 57 -7.99 -8.97 14.38
N LEU A 58 -8.93 -8.77 13.46
CA LEU A 58 -10.32 -9.24 13.63
C LEU A 58 -10.39 -10.77 13.78
N ARG A 59 -9.62 -11.50 12.97
CA ARG A 59 -9.54 -12.97 13.04
C ARG A 59 -9.02 -13.46 14.39
N HIS A 60 -7.97 -12.83 14.95
CA HIS A 60 -7.34 -13.28 16.19
C HIS A 60 -8.03 -12.73 17.45
N ALA A 61 -8.69 -11.58 17.37
CA ALA A 61 -9.42 -10.97 18.48
C ALA A 61 -10.81 -11.60 18.73
N GLY A 62 -11.18 -12.66 18.01
CA GLY A 62 -12.47 -13.35 18.17
C GLY A 62 -13.69 -12.55 17.70
N ARG A 63 -13.51 -11.40 17.03
CA ARG A 63 -14.59 -10.56 16.48
C ARG A 63 -15.07 -11.05 15.10
N VAL A 64 -15.58 -12.29 15.12
CA VAL A 64 -16.66 -12.88 14.30
C VAL A 64 -16.44 -13.06 12.79
N ALA A 65 -16.86 -14.25 12.35
CA ALA A 65 -17.37 -14.62 11.02
C ALA A 65 -17.41 -13.48 10.00
N LEU A 66 -16.48 -13.52 9.04
CA LEU A 66 -16.67 -12.81 7.79
C LEU A 66 -17.78 -13.54 7.03
N ASN A 67 -18.92 -12.87 6.87
CA ASN A 67 -20.07 -13.31 6.08
C ASN A 67 -19.66 -14.11 4.84
N ALA A 68 -19.80 -15.43 4.92
CA ALA A 68 -19.76 -16.36 3.80
C ALA A 68 -21.11 -16.38 3.08
N GLY A 69 -21.68 -15.21 2.77
CA GLY A 69 -23.06 -15.13 2.30
C GLY A 69 -23.53 -13.74 1.90
N ALA A 70 -22.86 -13.11 0.94
CA ALA A 70 -23.54 -12.20 0.03
C ALA A 70 -23.38 -12.81 -1.37
N SER A 71 -24.40 -13.58 -1.74
CA SER A 71 -24.65 -14.01 -3.14
C SER A 71 -25.17 -12.84 -3.95
#